data_AF-A0A942I689-F1
#
_entry.id   AF-A0A942I689-F1
#
_cell.length_a   1.000
_cell.length_b   1.000
_cell.length_c   1.000
_cell.angle_alpha   90.00
_cell.angle_beta   90.00
_cell.angle_gamma   90.00
#
_symmetry.space_group_name_H-M   'P 1'
#
loop_
_entity.id
_entity.type
_entity.pdbx_description
1 polymer ?
#
loop_
_entity_poly.entity_id
_entity_poly.type
_entity_poly.pdbx_seq_one_letter_code
_entity_poly.pdbx_strand_id
1 'polypeptide(L)'
;MNNVTKISWMFILVNILAGFTGEQSGGRDSRKQSINLSGTLVTQMGHKEYKVENISIANMLNDIRLFQLPDTPAGSLSEDPHAGVEFKVNLEKGVVIEVPTPRRIWSYKRNERSSKVEYIAIAFTPCDKGEKEEYIVETTRPVLCERFEGACKSIPMRTPLSQIERLEITDSKPWDEPRACRIKPTKEQAETKSQALKELRDEKEQVPVKAK
;
A
#
# COMPACT_ATOMS: atom_id res chain seq x y z
N MET A 1 11.56 7.40 -58.97
CA MET A 1 12.55 8.02 -58.05
C MET A 1 12.09 9.46 -57.86
N ASN A 2 11.63 9.98 -56.72
CA ASN A 2 11.54 9.54 -55.33
C ASN A 2 10.24 10.15 -54.75
N ASN A 3 9.39 9.35 -54.12
CA ASN A 3 8.26 9.86 -53.35
C ASN A 3 8.75 10.19 -51.93
N VAL A 4 8.67 11.46 -51.57
CA VAL A 4 8.96 11.96 -50.22
C VAL A 4 7.74 11.69 -49.35
N THR A 5 7.78 10.60 -48.58
CA THR A 5 6.75 10.29 -47.59
C THR A 5 6.93 11.21 -46.38
N LYS A 6 6.12 12.26 -46.30
CA LYS A 6 5.96 13.09 -45.10
C LYS A 6 5.31 12.23 -44.01
N ILE A 7 6.09 11.76 -43.04
CA ILE A 7 5.57 11.16 -41.82
C ILE A 7 5.06 12.30 -40.93
N SER A 8 3.74 12.35 -40.83
CA SER A 8 2.98 13.28 -39.98
C SER A 8 3.30 13.04 -38.51
N TRP A 9 3.86 14.06 -37.85
CA TRP A 9 4.12 14.11 -36.41
C TRP A 9 2.83 14.38 -35.63
N MET A 10 1.87 13.46 -35.71
CA MET A 10 0.74 13.44 -34.79
C MET A 10 0.52 12.00 -34.34
N PHE A 11 0.18 11.83 -33.06
CA PHE A 11 -0.09 10.58 -32.34
C PHE A 11 1.11 9.91 -31.63
N ILE A 12 1.74 10.62 -30.69
CA ILE A 12 2.27 9.98 -29.46
C ILE A 12 1.88 10.87 -28.27
N LEU A 13 0.60 10.89 -27.92
CA LEU A 13 0.12 11.54 -26.69
C LEU A 13 -1.20 10.91 -26.21
N VAL A 14 -1.35 9.60 -26.29
CA VAL A 14 -2.43 8.87 -25.60
C VAL A 14 -1.91 7.48 -25.24
N ASN A 15 -1.69 7.23 -23.94
CA ASN A 15 -1.63 5.95 -23.22
C ASN A 15 -0.59 5.98 -22.07
N ILE A 16 -0.68 6.98 -21.19
CA ILE A 16 -0.13 6.90 -19.83
C ILE A 16 -1.28 7.20 -18.86
N LEU A 17 -2.36 6.43 -18.89
CA LEU A 17 -3.45 6.54 -17.90
C LEU A 17 -4.49 5.41 -17.96
N ALA A 18 -4.07 4.19 -18.29
CA ALA A 18 -4.93 3.01 -18.14
C ALA A 18 -4.13 1.88 -17.51
N GLY A 19 -4.45 1.55 -16.26
CA GLY A 19 -3.94 0.33 -15.63
C GLY A 19 -3.69 0.35 -14.13
N PHE A 20 -4.23 1.29 -13.34
CA PHE A 20 -4.32 1.10 -11.88
C PHE A 20 -5.54 1.77 -11.24
N THR A 21 -6.62 1.94 -12.01
CA THR A 21 -7.97 2.13 -11.46
C THR A 21 -8.69 0.79 -11.53
N GLY A 22 -8.28 -0.11 -10.65
CA GLY A 22 -9.05 -1.32 -10.31
C GLY A 22 -10.04 -0.99 -9.21
N GLU A 23 -11.28 -1.35 -9.46
CA GLU A 23 -12.51 -1.04 -8.73
C GLU A 23 -12.48 -1.11 -7.20
N GLN A 24 -13.38 -0.30 -6.65
CA GLN A 24 -13.94 -0.41 -5.31
C GLN A 24 -14.34 -1.87 -5.03
N SER A 25 -13.61 -2.51 -4.13
CA SER A 25 -14.19 -3.52 -3.27
C SER A 25 -13.96 -3.05 -1.84
N GLY A 26 -15.00 -2.44 -1.27
CA GLY A 26 -15.23 -2.50 0.17
C GLY A 26 -15.45 -3.95 0.56
N GLY A 27 -14.36 -4.73 0.57
CA GLY A 27 -14.33 -6.12 0.97
C GLY A 27 -13.73 -6.18 2.35
N ARG A 28 -14.59 -6.46 3.35
CA ARG A 28 -14.21 -7.02 4.63
C ARG A 28 -13.30 -8.23 4.40
N ASP A 29 -11.99 -8.02 4.45
CA ASP A 29 -11.02 -9.08 4.67
C ASP A 29 -9.96 -8.63 5.68
N SER A 30 -10.39 -7.77 6.62
CA SER A 30 -9.71 -7.61 7.89
C SER A 30 -9.91 -8.89 8.70
N ARG A 31 -9.06 -9.90 8.47
CA ARG A 31 -8.58 -10.66 9.63
C ARG A 31 -8.10 -9.60 10.60
N LYS A 32 -8.87 -9.37 11.67
CA LYS A 32 -8.63 -8.31 12.65
C LYS A 32 -7.15 -8.33 12.99
N GLN A 33 -6.40 -7.37 12.47
CA GLN A 33 -4.99 -7.24 12.79
C GLN A 33 -4.97 -6.99 14.30
N SER A 34 -4.18 -7.73 15.08
CA SER A 34 -4.06 -7.47 16.53
C SER A 34 -3.27 -6.19 16.79
N ILE A 35 -2.50 -5.76 15.80
CA ILE A 35 -1.60 -4.61 15.81
C ILE A 35 -1.84 -3.76 14.56
N ASN A 36 -1.61 -2.46 14.70
CA ASN A 36 -1.47 -1.52 13.60
C ASN A 36 0.00 -1.11 13.50
N LEU A 37 0.62 -1.35 12.34
CA LEU A 37 1.98 -0.94 12.02
C LEU A 37 1.95 0.37 11.24
N SER A 38 2.77 1.34 11.69
CA SER A 38 2.83 2.67 11.09
C SER A 38 4.25 3.14 10.81
N GLY A 39 4.36 4.03 9.83
CA GLY A 39 5.63 4.64 9.46
C GLY A 39 5.59 5.32 8.09
N THR A 40 6.67 5.15 7.33
CA THR A 40 6.93 5.93 6.12
C THR A 40 7.23 5.00 4.95
N LEU A 41 6.55 5.24 3.83
CA LEU A 41 6.74 4.51 2.58
C LEU A 41 7.24 5.47 1.49
N VAL A 42 8.41 5.18 0.93
CA VAL A 42 8.99 5.87 -0.22
C VAL A 42 8.88 4.96 -1.43
N THR A 43 8.22 5.43 -2.50
CA THR A 43 8.07 4.66 -3.74
C THR A 43 9.04 5.14 -4.82
N GLN A 44 9.49 4.21 -5.66
CA GLN A 44 10.39 4.52 -6.78
C GLN A 44 9.70 5.38 -7.85
N MET A 45 8.37 5.36 -7.91
CA MET A 45 7.60 6.21 -8.82
C MET A 45 7.56 7.66 -8.32
N GLY A 46 8.57 8.42 -8.71
CA GLY A 46 8.68 9.85 -8.43
C GLY A 46 9.20 10.19 -7.04
N HIS A 47 9.89 9.24 -6.37
CA HIS A 47 10.47 9.40 -5.03
C HIS A 47 9.48 10.02 -4.03
N LYS A 48 8.23 9.55 -4.10
CA LYS A 48 7.15 10.09 -3.27
C LYS A 48 7.14 9.40 -1.92
N GLU A 49 7.16 10.23 -0.88
CA GLU A 49 7.05 9.81 0.50
C GLU A 49 5.59 9.86 0.95
N TYR A 50 5.13 8.79 1.61
CA TYR A 50 3.81 8.69 2.20
C TYR A 50 3.92 8.28 3.67
N LYS A 51 3.21 9.00 4.54
CA LYS A 51 2.91 8.51 5.88
C LYS A 51 1.81 7.47 5.78
N VAL A 52 2.08 6.29 6.31
CA VAL A 52 1.24 5.11 6.16
C VAL A 52 0.97 4.42 7.50
N GLU A 53 -0.21 3.83 7.59
CA GLU A 53 -0.70 2.99 8.69
C GLU A 53 -1.25 1.67 8.13
N ASN A 54 -1.63 0.75 9.01
CA ASN A 54 -2.19 -0.57 8.68
C ASN A 54 -1.27 -1.37 7.73
N ILE A 55 0.04 -1.23 7.91
CA ILE A 55 1.04 -1.85 7.04
C ILE A 55 1.00 -3.37 7.20
N SER A 56 0.95 -4.09 6.08
CA SER A 56 1.14 -5.54 6.01
C SER A 56 1.83 -5.94 4.70
N ILE A 57 2.62 -7.01 4.73
CA ILE A 57 3.34 -7.49 3.55
C ILE A 57 2.85 -8.89 3.20
N ALA A 58 2.29 -9.05 2.00
CA ALA A 58 1.65 -10.29 1.54
C ALA A 58 0.59 -10.84 2.51
N ASN A 59 -0.20 -9.95 3.16
CA ASN A 59 -1.17 -10.27 4.21
C ASN A 59 -0.55 -10.88 5.49
N MET A 60 0.76 -10.80 5.66
CA MET A 60 1.47 -11.22 6.87
C MET A 60 1.82 -9.97 7.69
N LEU A 61 1.53 -10.03 8.99
CA LEU A 61 1.74 -8.92 9.94
C LEU A 61 3.12 -8.98 10.59
N ASN A 62 3.54 -10.19 10.99
CA ASN A 62 4.75 -10.38 11.82
C ASN A 62 5.77 -11.37 11.21
N ASP A 63 5.42 -12.07 10.14
CA ASP A 63 6.24 -13.14 9.57
C ASP A 63 6.44 -12.88 8.07
N ILE A 64 7.30 -11.92 7.70
CA ILE A 64 7.72 -11.86 6.29
C ILE A 64 8.71 -13.00 6.06
N ARG A 65 8.42 -13.86 5.08
CA ARG A 65 9.35 -14.92 4.67
C ARG A 65 10.47 -14.32 3.82
N LEU A 66 11.66 -14.19 4.38
CA LEU A 66 12.83 -13.78 3.63
C LEU A 66 13.68 -15.02 3.33
N PHE A 67 14.36 -15.01 2.18
CA PHE A 67 15.25 -16.09 1.79
C PHE A 67 16.68 -15.58 1.71
N GLN A 68 17.63 -16.46 1.96
CA GLN A 68 19.05 -16.13 1.90
C GLN A 68 19.43 -15.51 0.56
N LEU A 69 20.27 -14.46 0.60
CA LEU A 69 20.85 -13.89 -0.60
C LEU A 69 21.72 -14.95 -1.30
N PRO A 70 21.52 -15.22 -2.60
CA PRO A 70 22.39 -16.14 -3.34
C PRO A 70 23.81 -15.61 -3.43
N ASP A 71 24.80 -16.50 -3.30
CA ASP A 71 26.22 -16.19 -3.56
C ASP A 71 26.50 -15.96 -5.05
N THR A 72 25.53 -16.27 -5.91
CA THR A 72 25.61 -16.10 -7.35
C THR A 72 25.17 -14.70 -7.79
N PRO A 73 25.74 -14.15 -8.87
CA PRO A 73 25.25 -12.92 -9.48
C PRO A 73 23.76 -13.00 -9.83
N ALA A 74 23.10 -11.84 -9.89
CA ALA A 74 21.73 -11.73 -10.39
C ALA A 74 21.58 -12.43 -11.76
N GLY A 75 20.57 -13.27 -11.89
CA GLY A 75 20.41 -14.14 -13.05
C GLY A 75 19.47 -15.31 -12.79
N SER A 76 19.81 -16.49 -13.31
CA SER A 76 19.01 -17.70 -13.11
C SER A 76 19.41 -18.44 -11.84
N LEU A 77 18.42 -18.87 -11.06
CA LEU A 77 18.61 -19.76 -9.92
C LEU A 77 18.40 -21.21 -10.37
N SER A 78 19.28 -22.10 -9.94
CA SER A 78 19.17 -23.55 -10.14
C SER A 78 18.22 -24.21 -9.15
N GLU A 79 18.07 -23.63 -7.96
CA GLU A 79 17.28 -24.17 -6.86
C GLU A 79 16.19 -23.19 -6.45
N ASP A 80 15.08 -23.73 -5.92
CA ASP A 80 13.97 -22.92 -5.41
C ASP A 80 14.38 -22.29 -4.06
N PRO A 81 14.39 -20.95 -3.91
CA PRO A 81 14.64 -20.31 -2.62
C PRO A 81 13.69 -20.77 -1.51
N HIS A 82 12.48 -21.23 -1.85
CA HIS A 82 11.53 -21.77 -0.87
C HIS A 82 11.99 -23.08 -0.20
N ALA A 83 12.93 -23.81 -0.81
CA ALA A 83 13.50 -25.01 -0.22
C ALA A 83 14.65 -24.74 0.75
N GLY A 84 15.12 -23.48 0.82
CA GLY A 84 16.23 -23.05 1.69
C GLY A 84 15.80 -22.64 3.09
N VAL A 85 16.67 -21.89 3.78
CA VAL A 85 16.41 -21.36 5.11
C VAL A 85 15.41 -20.20 5.03
N GLU A 86 14.27 -20.36 5.68
CA GLU A 86 13.26 -19.32 5.84
C GLU A 86 13.62 -18.42 7.03
N PHE A 87 13.83 -17.13 6.76
CA PHE A 87 14.02 -16.13 7.80
C PHE A 87 12.68 -15.47 8.09
N LYS A 88 12.27 -15.54 9.35
CA LYS A 88 11.08 -14.87 9.86
C LYS A 88 11.47 -13.62 10.62
N VAL A 89 10.73 -12.57 10.34
CA VAL A 89 11.13 -11.23 10.71
C VAL A 89 9.96 -10.50 11.34
N ASN A 90 10.11 -10.16 12.62
CA ASN A 90 9.11 -9.42 13.39
C ASN A 90 9.16 -7.92 13.06
N LEU A 91 8.10 -7.41 12.44
CA LEU A 91 7.94 -6.01 12.07
C LEU A 91 7.55 -5.09 13.24
N GLU A 92 7.03 -5.64 14.34
CA GLU A 92 6.60 -4.87 15.53
C GLU A 92 7.78 -4.13 16.19
N LYS A 93 9.00 -4.67 16.09
CA LYS A 93 10.19 -4.07 16.70
C LYS A 93 10.73 -2.85 15.96
N GLY A 94 10.04 -2.43 14.91
CA GLY A 94 10.51 -1.40 14.00
C GLY A 94 11.59 -1.91 13.06
N VAL A 95 11.48 -1.52 11.79
CA VAL A 95 12.42 -1.93 10.76
C VAL A 95 12.44 -0.96 9.59
N VAL A 96 13.62 -0.79 9.00
CA VAL A 96 13.79 -0.29 7.64
C VAL A 96 13.98 -1.45 6.63
N ILE A 97 13.13 -1.48 5.60
CA ILE A 97 13.26 -2.33 4.41
C ILE A 97 13.62 -1.44 3.23
N GLU A 98 14.73 -1.74 2.56
CA GLU A 98 15.20 -0.99 1.40
C GLU A 98 15.31 -1.90 0.18
N VAL A 99 14.94 -1.39 -0.99
CA VAL A 99 15.15 -2.09 -2.27
C VAL A 99 16.29 -1.39 -3.00
N PRO A 100 17.49 -2.00 -3.09
CA PRO A 100 18.62 -1.39 -3.75
C PRO A 100 18.33 -1.01 -5.21
N THR A 101 18.84 0.14 -5.61
CA THR A 101 18.83 0.62 -7.01
C THR A 101 20.29 0.77 -7.47
N PRO A 102 20.73 0.11 -8.57
CA PRO A 102 19.95 -0.75 -9.47
C PRO A 102 19.49 -2.07 -8.83
N ARG A 103 18.35 -2.59 -9.28
CA ARG A 103 17.79 -3.84 -8.74
C ARG A 103 18.62 -5.05 -9.17
N ARG A 104 18.90 -5.94 -8.22
CA ARG A 104 19.41 -7.29 -8.48
C ARG A 104 18.22 -8.24 -8.55
N ILE A 105 18.05 -8.92 -9.70
CA ILE A 105 16.90 -9.79 -9.97
C ILE A 105 17.39 -11.21 -10.21
N TRP A 106 16.82 -12.15 -9.48
CA TRP A 106 17.00 -13.57 -9.71
C TRP A 106 15.71 -14.20 -10.25
N SER A 107 15.87 -15.24 -11.05
CA SER A 107 14.78 -15.92 -11.74
C SER A 107 14.89 -17.42 -11.53
N TYR A 108 13.89 -18.02 -10.91
CA TYR A 108 13.80 -19.48 -10.77
C TYR A 108 12.73 -20.03 -11.73
N LYS A 109 13.05 -21.12 -12.42
CA LYS A 109 12.11 -21.81 -13.31
C LYS A 109 11.58 -23.05 -12.59
N ARG A 110 10.36 -22.98 -12.05
CA ARG A 110 9.79 -24.04 -11.20
C ARG A 110 9.56 -25.34 -11.96
N ASN A 111 9.23 -25.26 -13.25
CA ASN A 111 8.94 -26.40 -14.12
C ASN A 111 9.45 -26.10 -15.53
N GLU A 112 9.80 -27.13 -16.31
CA GLU A 112 10.22 -26.97 -17.71
C GLU A 112 9.21 -26.19 -18.58
N ARG A 113 7.93 -26.20 -18.18
CA ARG A 113 6.80 -25.76 -19.01
C ARG A 113 6.31 -24.32 -18.85
N SER A 114 6.68 -23.50 -17.84
CA SER A 114 6.54 -22.00 -17.92
C SER A 114 6.56 -21.18 -16.61
N SER A 115 6.38 -21.74 -15.42
CA SER A 115 6.28 -20.91 -14.20
C SER A 115 7.64 -20.36 -13.77
N LYS A 116 7.97 -19.16 -14.27
CA LYS A 116 9.10 -18.35 -13.83
C LYS A 116 8.69 -17.55 -12.60
N VAL A 117 9.48 -17.64 -11.53
CA VAL A 117 9.34 -16.82 -10.32
C VAL A 117 10.53 -15.87 -10.25
N GLU A 118 10.27 -14.59 -10.00
CA GLU A 118 11.31 -13.57 -9.88
C GLU A 118 11.46 -13.11 -8.44
N TYR A 119 12.72 -12.92 -8.05
CA TYR A 119 13.11 -12.46 -6.74
C TYR A 119 13.98 -11.21 -6.88
N ILE A 120 13.86 -10.30 -5.92
CA ILE A 120 14.69 -9.10 -5.80
C ILE A 120 15.48 -9.13 -4.50
N ALA A 121 16.65 -8.53 -4.50
CA ALA A 121 17.34 -8.21 -3.25
C ALA A 121 16.56 -7.15 -2.47
N ILE A 122 16.47 -7.34 -1.17
CA ILE A 122 16.09 -6.32 -0.21
C ILE A 122 17.15 -6.26 0.87
N ALA A 123 17.34 -5.07 1.42
CA ALA A 123 18.11 -4.92 2.63
C ALA A 123 17.15 -4.66 3.80
N PHE A 124 17.42 -5.35 4.89
CA PHE A 124 16.60 -5.39 6.08
C PHE A 124 17.43 -4.89 7.26
N THR A 125 16.97 -3.86 7.96
CA THR A 125 17.67 -3.29 9.12
C THR A 125 16.72 -3.24 10.31
N PRO A 126 16.84 -4.17 11.28
CA PRO A 126 16.11 -4.09 12.54
C PRO A 126 16.49 -2.81 13.28
N CYS A 127 15.50 -2.07 13.79
CA CYS A 127 15.77 -0.84 14.55
C CYS A 127 16.51 -1.10 15.89
N ASP A 128 16.39 -2.31 16.46
CA ASP A 128 16.99 -2.69 17.75
C ASP A 128 18.46 -3.12 17.64
N LYS A 129 18.86 -3.75 16.53
CA LYS A 129 20.23 -4.25 16.32
C LYS A 129 21.08 -3.32 15.46
N GLY A 130 20.48 -2.53 14.57
CA GLY A 130 21.17 -1.61 13.67
C GLY A 130 22.03 -2.26 12.58
N GLU A 131 22.19 -3.59 12.60
CA GLU A 131 22.91 -4.33 11.55
C GLU A 131 22.02 -4.54 10.33
N LYS A 132 22.56 -4.20 9.16
CA LYS A 132 21.89 -4.34 7.87
C LYS A 132 22.19 -5.72 7.30
N GLU A 133 21.14 -6.48 7.03
CA GLU A 133 21.23 -7.80 6.40
C GLU A 133 20.56 -7.77 5.03
N GLU A 134 21.03 -8.60 4.10
CA GLU A 134 20.46 -8.68 2.75
C GLU A 134 19.80 -10.05 2.52
N TYR A 135 18.63 -10.00 1.88
CA TYR A 135 17.80 -11.16 1.59
C TYR A 135 17.22 -11.05 0.18
N ILE A 136 16.66 -12.15 -0.32
CA ILE A 136 15.79 -12.10 -1.50
C ILE A 136 14.33 -12.31 -1.13
N VAL A 137 13.46 -11.65 -1.88
CA VAL A 137 12.00 -11.75 -1.76
C VAL A 137 11.37 -11.74 -3.14
N GLU A 138 10.23 -12.40 -3.29
CA GLU A 138 9.48 -12.41 -4.56
C GLU A 138 9.06 -10.99 -4.98
N THR A 139 9.32 -10.64 -6.24
CA THR A 139 9.09 -9.31 -6.84
C THR A 139 7.65 -8.83 -6.71
N THR A 140 6.70 -9.75 -6.75
CA THR A 140 5.25 -9.50 -6.80
C THR A 140 4.60 -9.35 -5.42
N ARG A 141 5.34 -9.58 -4.32
CA ARG A 141 4.75 -9.49 -2.99
C ARG A 141 4.22 -8.09 -2.72
N PRO A 142 2.93 -7.95 -2.38
CA PRO A 142 2.33 -6.64 -2.16
C PRO A 142 2.66 -6.13 -0.75
N VAL A 143 3.03 -4.86 -0.66
CA VAL A 143 2.87 -4.04 0.53
C VAL A 143 1.46 -3.47 0.49
N LEU A 144 0.66 -3.78 1.50
CA LEU A 144 -0.67 -3.23 1.71
C LEU A 144 -0.59 -2.27 2.88
N CYS A 145 -1.10 -1.06 2.71
CA CYS A 145 -1.12 -0.05 3.75
C CYS A 145 -2.24 0.95 3.48
N GLU A 146 -2.47 1.85 4.42
CA GLU A 146 -3.35 3.00 4.24
C GLU A 146 -2.52 4.28 4.34
N ARG A 147 -2.63 5.17 3.35
CA ARG A 147 -1.99 6.49 3.38
C ARG A 147 -2.99 7.56 3.83
N PHE A 148 -2.51 8.61 4.48
CA PHE A 148 -3.37 9.72 4.90
C PHE A 148 -3.48 10.81 3.84
N GLU A 149 -4.71 11.27 3.60
CA GLU A 149 -5.03 12.47 2.83
C GLU A 149 -5.75 13.47 3.75
N GLY A 150 -4.98 14.34 4.39
CA GLY A 150 -5.50 15.24 5.43
C GLY A 150 -5.79 14.54 6.76
N ALA A 151 -6.57 15.19 7.64
CA ALA A 151 -6.72 14.76 9.03
C ALA A 151 -7.69 13.58 9.25
N CYS A 152 -8.56 13.26 8.29
CA CYS A 152 -9.71 12.38 8.51
C CYS A 152 -9.97 11.35 7.42
N LYS A 153 -9.07 11.24 6.43
CA LYS A 153 -9.24 10.33 5.31
C LYS A 153 -7.99 9.49 5.16
N SER A 154 -8.12 8.20 5.44
CA SER A 154 -7.14 7.20 5.01
C SER A 154 -7.57 6.63 3.66
N ILE A 155 -6.61 6.29 2.81
CA ILE A 155 -6.83 5.71 1.48
C ILE A 155 -6.02 4.43 1.39
N PRO A 156 -6.66 3.29 1.06
CA PRO A 156 -5.96 2.05 0.81
C PRO A 156 -4.93 2.21 -0.30
N MET A 157 -3.75 1.66 -0.07
CA MET A 157 -2.62 1.68 -0.98
C MET A 157 -2.03 0.26 -1.07
N ARG A 158 -1.84 -0.19 -2.31
CA ARG A 158 -1.23 -1.48 -2.63
C ARG A 158 -0.07 -1.24 -3.58
N THR A 159 1.12 -1.63 -3.17
CA THR A 159 2.34 -1.44 -3.97
C THR A 159 3.20 -2.69 -3.88
N PRO A 160 3.63 -3.32 -4.99
CA PRO A 160 4.59 -4.42 -4.96
C PRO A 160 5.88 -3.98 -4.25
N LEU A 161 6.51 -4.87 -3.49
CA LEU A 161 7.83 -4.62 -2.87
C LEU A 161 8.84 -4.16 -3.91
N SER A 162 8.79 -4.68 -5.13
CA SER A 162 9.68 -4.22 -6.19
C SER A 162 9.56 -2.73 -6.52
N GLN A 163 8.43 -2.08 -6.26
CA GLN A 163 8.20 -0.66 -6.57
C GLN A 163 8.48 0.28 -5.40
N ILE A 164 8.86 -0.26 -4.23
CA ILE A 164 9.27 0.57 -3.10
C ILE A 164 10.75 0.89 -3.19
N GLU A 165 11.16 2.05 -2.69
CA GLU A 165 12.57 2.38 -2.45
C GLU A 165 12.92 2.04 -1.01
N ARG A 166 12.07 2.50 -0.09
CA ARG A 166 12.24 2.33 1.35
C ARG A 166 10.88 2.22 2.02
N LEU A 167 10.74 1.29 2.94
CA LEU A 167 9.63 1.19 3.88
C LEU A 167 10.23 1.20 5.28
N GLU A 168 9.86 2.18 6.07
CA GLU A 168 10.29 2.31 7.45
C GLU A 168 9.07 2.15 8.37
N ILE A 169 9.12 1.15 9.24
CA ILE A 169 8.12 0.86 10.26
C ILE A 169 8.72 1.32 11.59
N THR A 170 8.06 2.27 12.25
CA THR A 170 8.61 2.94 13.44
C THR A 170 7.79 2.69 14.70
N ASP A 171 6.51 2.37 14.54
CA ASP A 171 5.59 2.29 15.66
C ASP A 171 4.57 1.17 15.40
N SER A 172 4.32 0.40 16.46
CA SER A 172 3.36 -0.69 16.50
C SER A 172 2.41 -0.43 17.67
N LYS A 173 1.12 -0.30 17.37
CA LYS A 173 0.10 -0.09 18.40
C LYS A 173 -0.90 -1.25 18.39
N PRO A 174 -1.54 -1.57 19.53
CA PRO A 174 -2.72 -2.41 19.51
C PRO A 174 -3.73 -1.88 18.50
N TRP A 175 -4.39 -2.79 17.78
CA TRP A 175 -5.41 -2.38 16.83
C TRP A 175 -6.60 -1.74 17.56
N ASP A 176 -6.74 -0.43 17.37
CA ASP A 176 -7.96 0.29 17.69
C ASP A 176 -8.77 0.45 16.40
N GLU A 177 -10.08 0.17 16.46
CA GLU A 177 -10.96 0.48 15.32
C GLU A 177 -10.80 1.97 14.95
N PRO A 178 -10.70 2.31 13.65
CA PRO A 178 -10.58 3.69 13.21
C PRO A 178 -11.75 4.48 13.81
N ARG A 179 -11.47 5.38 14.75
CA ARG A 179 -12.50 6.24 15.32
C ARG A 179 -13.06 7.05 14.17
N ALA A 180 -14.30 6.77 13.78
CA ALA A 180 -15.00 7.57 12.78
C ALA A 180 -14.77 9.04 13.11
N CYS A 181 -14.14 9.78 12.20
CA CYS A 181 -13.87 11.20 12.40
C CYS A 181 -15.21 11.88 12.69
N ARG A 182 -15.49 12.17 13.96
CA ARG A 182 -16.56 13.08 14.35
C ARG A 182 -16.05 14.46 13.98
N ILE A 183 -16.17 14.83 12.72
CA ILE A 183 -16.10 16.24 12.32
C ILE A 183 -17.18 16.91 13.16
N LYS A 184 -16.76 17.65 14.19
CA LYS A 184 -17.70 18.49 14.94
C LYS A 184 -18.26 19.47 13.90
N PRO A 185 -19.58 19.57 13.72
CA PRO A 185 -20.14 20.52 12.79
C PRO A 185 -19.58 21.90 13.12
N THR A 186 -19.17 22.64 12.10
CA THR A 186 -18.81 24.06 12.26
C THR A 186 -19.99 24.80 12.89
N LYS A 187 -19.72 25.86 13.66
CA LYS A 187 -20.78 26.67 14.31
C LYS A 187 -21.87 27.08 13.32
N GLU A 188 -21.46 27.43 12.11
CA GLU A 188 -22.33 27.79 10.99
C GLU A 188 -23.27 26.65 10.57
N GLN A 189 -22.78 25.41 10.44
CA GLN A 189 -23.61 24.24 10.13
C GLN A 189 -24.55 23.83 11.28
N ALA A 190 -24.13 24.08 12.53
CA ALA A 190 -24.98 23.85 13.70
C ALA A 190 -26.12 24.88 13.79
N GLU A 191 -25.84 26.13 13.44
CA GLU A 191 -26.82 27.22 13.40
C GLU A 191 -27.84 27.03 12.26
N THR A 192 -27.41 26.68 11.05
CA THR A 192 -28.32 26.39 9.93
C THR A 192 -29.22 25.20 10.23
N LYS A 193 -28.68 24.14 10.85
CA LYS A 193 -29.47 22.97 11.25
C LYS A 193 -30.47 23.30 12.35
N SER A 194 -30.12 24.20 13.28
CA SER A 194 -31.04 24.66 14.32
C SER A 194 -32.15 25.56 13.78
N GLN A 195 -31.90 26.35 12.74
CA GLN A 195 -32.92 27.16 12.08
C GLN A 195 -33.88 26.30 11.26
N ALA A 196 -33.38 25.37 10.45
CA ALA A 196 -34.22 24.44 9.68
C ALA A 196 -35.11 23.55 10.58
N LEU A 197 -34.62 23.15 11.75
CA LEU A 197 -35.42 22.40 12.73
C LEU A 197 -36.50 23.24 13.43
N LYS A 198 -36.31 24.56 13.56
CA LYS A 198 -37.34 25.46 14.07
C LYS A 198 -38.45 25.66 13.02
N GLU A 199 -38.07 25.90 11.78
CA GLU A 199 -39.04 26.08 10.67
C GLU A 199 -39.91 24.84 10.46
N LEU A 200 -39.34 23.63 10.51
CA LEU A 200 -40.09 22.37 10.43
C LEU A 200 -41.02 22.12 11.64
N ARG A 201 -40.74 22.74 12.79
CA ARG A 201 -41.59 22.65 13.98
C ARG A 201 -42.80 23.58 13.85
N ASP A 202 -42.54 24.80 13.39
CA ASP A 202 -43.56 25.83 13.21
C ASP A 202 -44.52 25.48 12.06
N GLU A 203 -44.06 24.76 11.03
CA GLU A 203 -44.89 24.28 9.92
C GLU A 203 -45.85 23.13 10.33
N LYS A 204 -45.46 22.31 11.32
CA LYS A 204 -46.31 21.24 11.86
C LYS A 204 -47.40 21.72 12.81
N GLU A 205 -47.25 22.90 13.42
CA GLU A 205 -48.29 23.51 14.27
C GLU A 205 -49.40 24.21 13.47
N GLN A 206 -49.22 24.47 12.17
CA GLN A 206 -50.18 25.19 11.34
C GLN A 206 -51.16 24.30 10.56
N VAL A 207 -51.19 22.98 10.77
CA VAL A 207 -52.21 22.12 10.12
C VAL A 207 -53.50 22.14 10.95
N PRO A 208 -54.60 22.82 10.50
CA PRO A 208 -55.85 22.80 11.23
C PRO A 208 -56.46 21.39 11.14
N VAL A 209 -56.72 20.80 12.31
CA VAL A 209 -57.55 19.61 12.45
C VAL A 209 -58.95 19.97 11.95
N LYS A 210 -59.31 19.54 10.74
CA LYS A 210 -60.71 19.56 10.28
C LYS A 210 -61.49 18.56 11.15
N ALA A 211 -62.18 19.08 12.16
CA ALA A 211 -63.20 18.34 12.88
C ALA A 211 -64.37 18.03 11.93
N LYS A 212 -64.82 16.78 11.96
CA LYS A 212 -65.97 16.25 11.24
C LYS A 212 -67.26 16.55 11.97
#